data_AF-X6J8P7-F1
#
_entry.id   AF-X6J8P7-F1
#
_cell.length_a   1.000
_cell.length_b   1.000
_cell.length_c   1.000
_cell.angle_alpha   90.00
_cell.angle_beta   90.00
_cell.angle_gamma   90.00
#
_symmetry.space_group_name_H-M   'P 1'
#
loop_
_entity.id
_entity.type
_entity.pdbx_description
1 polymer ?
#
loop_
_entity_poly.entity_id
_entity_poly.type
_entity_poly.pdbx_seq_one_letter_code
_entity_poly.pdbx_strand_id
1 'polypeptide(L)'
;MIYGDGFQGAAPGAIGWLIGEENKGLACMFTMMNNARLCVGMQGVAVAEAATQKAIAYANERRQGKASDFSGAGMAPIVHHPDVQRNLLTMKALTQIARAISYSCAYAIDFARVSTGEEAAHWRDRANLLTPLAKAFSTDIGVDVASLGVQVHGGMGFIEETGAAALYRDARIAPIYEGTNGIQAIDLVARKLPLGGGEHVHGYIAELKAIADEVRTSNLQGFGRTAEALDQAFDDLTEATRFLQKLLADGRLDEAQAGATPYLRLISLAAGGAYLARGGLAQQSRIALCRFFAENLLGEVSALKERVIDGAESLATAGKALITA
;
A
#
# COMPACT_ATOMS: atom_id res chain seq x y z
N MET A 1 -0.80 -36.17 0.03
CA MET A 1 -1.35 -36.81 1.23
C MET A 1 -2.31 -35.80 1.84
N ILE A 2 -3.62 -36.00 1.72
CA ILE A 2 -4.59 -35.10 2.36
C ILE A 2 -4.71 -35.57 3.82
N TYR A 3 -4.75 -34.62 4.75
CA TYR A 3 -4.92 -34.91 6.17
C TYR A 3 -6.21 -35.72 6.37
N GLY A 4 -6.12 -36.90 6.98
CA GLY A 4 -7.30 -37.72 7.31
C GLY A 4 -7.69 -38.79 6.28
N ASP A 5 -6.93 -39.04 5.22
CA ASP A 5 -7.24 -40.11 4.24
C ASP A 5 -7.02 -41.55 4.77
N GLY A 6 -6.56 -41.70 6.01
CA GLY A 6 -6.08 -42.97 6.54
C GLY A 6 -4.69 -43.31 5.99
N PHE A 7 -3.73 -43.56 6.89
CA PHE A 7 -2.37 -43.99 6.54
C PHE A 7 -2.06 -45.29 7.28
N GLN A 8 -1.48 -46.28 6.59
CA GLN A 8 -1.07 -47.57 7.17
C GLN A 8 -2.17 -48.32 7.96
N GLY A 9 -3.39 -48.38 7.42
CA GLY A 9 -4.49 -49.13 8.04
C GLY A 9 -5.28 -48.37 9.10
N ALA A 10 -4.97 -47.10 9.33
CA ALA A 10 -5.85 -46.21 10.09
C ALA A 10 -7.14 -45.91 9.30
N ALA A 11 -8.28 -45.89 9.98
CA ALA A 11 -9.55 -45.51 9.38
C ALA A 11 -9.51 -44.06 8.85
N PRO A 12 -10.11 -43.77 7.68
CA PRO A 12 -10.28 -42.41 7.20
C PRO A 12 -11.04 -41.54 8.20
N GLY A 13 -10.63 -40.28 8.32
CA GLY A 13 -11.18 -39.30 9.25
C GLY A 13 -10.08 -38.60 10.07
N ALA A 14 -10.23 -37.30 10.27
CA ALA A 14 -9.42 -36.54 11.22
C ALA A 14 -10.28 -36.24 12.47
N ILE A 15 -9.69 -36.35 13.66
CA ILE A 15 -10.33 -35.87 14.89
C ILE A 15 -10.24 -34.33 14.88
N GLY A 16 -11.39 -33.67 14.97
CA GLY A 16 -11.49 -32.21 15.07
C GLY A 16 -12.27 -31.79 16.32
N TRP A 17 -11.95 -30.62 16.85
CA TRP A 17 -12.70 -29.99 17.95
C TRP A 17 -13.34 -28.70 17.46
N LEU A 18 -14.59 -28.47 17.87
CA LEU A 18 -15.31 -27.25 17.55
C LEU A 18 -14.66 -26.05 18.26
N ILE A 19 -14.36 -24.99 17.50
CA ILE A 19 -13.91 -23.70 18.03
C ILE A 19 -15.07 -22.71 17.93
N GLY A 20 -15.52 -22.18 19.08
CA GLY A 20 -16.67 -21.28 19.14
C GLY A 20 -18.01 -22.02 19.05
N GLU A 21 -19.00 -21.35 18.48
CA GLU A 21 -20.36 -21.89 18.31
C GLU A 21 -20.51 -22.71 17.03
N GLU A 22 -21.42 -23.69 17.05
CA GLU A 22 -21.77 -24.48 15.89
C GLU A 22 -22.26 -23.57 14.74
N ASN A 23 -21.81 -23.85 13.50
CA ASN A 23 -22.13 -23.07 12.30
C ASN A 23 -21.65 -21.60 12.31
N LYS A 24 -20.75 -21.20 13.22
CA LYS A 24 -20.16 -19.84 13.29
C LYS A 24 -18.68 -19.77 12.89
N GLY A 25 -18.15 -20.78 12.21
CA GLY A 25 -16.73 -20.88 11.86
C GLY A 25 -16.16 -19.67 11.09
N LEU A 26 -16.93 -19.09 10.15
CA LEU A 26 -16.50 -17.88 9.42
C LEU A 26 -16.31 -16.68 10.35
N ALA A 27 -17.25 -16.45 11.28
CA ALA A 27 -17.14 -15.35 12.24
C ALA A 27 -15.91 -15.53 13.13
N CYS A 28 -15.64 -16.75 13.60
CA CYS A 28 -14.44 -17.09 14.35
C CYS A 28 -13.17 -16.80 13.54
N MET A 29 -13.11 -17.21 12.27
CA MET A 29 -11.97 -16.95 11.38
C MET A 29 -11.73 -15.43 11.17
N PHE A 30 -12.79 -14.65 10.98
CA PHE A 30 -12.68 -13.19 10.77
C PHE A 30 -12.07 -12.45 11.96
N THR A 31 -12.14 -12.99 13.18
CA THR A 31 -11.45 -12.40 14.34
C THR A 31 -9.93 -12.35 14.18
N MET A 32 -9.35 -13.28 13.39
CA MET A 32 -7.92 -13.34 13.13
C MET A 32 -7.50 -12.62 11.84
N MET A 33 -8.46 -12.29 10.97
CA MET A 33 -8.17 -11.78 9.63
C MET A 33 -7.49 -10.41 9.63
N ASN A 34 -7.81 -9.52 10.57
CA ASN A 34 -7.12 -8.22 10.65
C ASN A 34 -5.62 -8.40 10.91
N ASN A 35 -5.26 -9.27 11.86
CA ASN A 35 -3.86 -9.59 12.15
C ASN A 35 -3.19 -10.35 11.02
N ALA A 36 -3.88 -11.35 10.44
CA ALA A 36 -3.33 -12.11 9.31
C ALA A 36 -3.02 -11.21 8.11
N ARG A 37 -3.93 -10.30 7.77
CA ARG A 37 -3.76 -9.32 6.68
C ARG A 37 -2.66 -8.32 6.95
N LEU A 38 -2.52 -7.84 8.19
CA LEU A 38 -1.38 -7.00 8.57
C LEU A 38 -0.05 -7.76 8.46
N CYS A 39 0.01 -9.01 8.93
CA CYS A 39 1.21 -9.86 8.80
C CYS A 39 1.60 -10.05 7.33
N VAL A 40 0.63 -10.29 6.44
CA VAL A 40 0.85 -10.35 4.99
C VAL A 40 1.35 -9.02 4.43
N GLY A 41 0.75 -7.90 4.84
CA GLY A 41 1.21 -6.56 4.49
C GLY A 41 2.68 -6.33 4.83
N MET A 42 3.09 -6.78 6.02
CA MET A 42 4.47 -6.71 6.48
C MET A 42 5.44 -7.57 5.66
N GLN A 43 4.99 -8.67 5.05
CA GLN A 43 5.82 -9.43 4.10
C GLN A 43 6.14 -8.59 2.86
N GLY A 44 5.15 -7.85 2.33
CA GLY A 44 5.35 -6.89 1.25
C GLY A 44 6.37 -5.81 1.61
N VAL A 45 6.24 -5.20 2.80
CA VAL A 45 7.20 -4.21 3.33
C VAL A 45 8.61 -4.80 3.46
N ALA A 46 8.73 -6.02 3.99
CA ALA A 46 10.02 -6.66 4.22
C ALA A 46 10.75 -6.96 2.90
N VAL A 47 10.05 -7.47 1.90
CA VAL A 47 10.64 -7.73 0.58
C VAL A 47 11.02 -6.42 -0.13
N ALA A 48 10.17 -5.40 -0.07
CA ALA A 48 10.47 -4.08 -0.63
C ALA A 48 11.74 -3.46 0.00
N GLU A 49 11.88 -3.56 1.32
CA GLU A 49 13.08 -3.08 2.03
C GLU A 49 14.33 -3.84 1.63
N ALA A 50 14.28 -5.18 1.61
CA ALA A 50 15.41 -6.01 1.21
C ALA A 50 15.84 -5.70 -0.24
N ALA A 51 14.88 -5.58 -1.16
CA ALA A 51 15.15 -5.20 -2.55
C ALA A 51 15.76 -3.80 -2.65
N THR A 52 15.26 -2.84 -1.89
CA THR A 52 15.78 -1.46 -1.85
C THR A 52 17.22 -1.41 -1.38
N GLN A 53 17.53 -2.02 -0.23
CA GLN A 53 18.90 -2.04 0.31
C GLN A 53 19.87 -2.69 -0.67
N LYS A 54 19.45 -3.81 -1.27
CA LYS A 54 20.27 -4.55 -2.22
C LYS A 54 20.54 -3.78 -3.51
N ALA A 55 19.52 -3.14 -4.08
CA ALA A 55 19.66 -2.30 -5.25
C ALA A 55 20.55 -1.09 -4.99
N ILE A 56 20.43 -0.45 -3.83
CA ILE A 56 21.32 0.66 -3.42
C ILE A 56 22.77 0.16 -3.34
N ALA A 57 23.03 -0.97 -2.67
CA ALA A 57 24.37 -1.53 -2.56
C ALA A 57 24.98 -1.82 -3.93
N TYR A 58 24.25 -2.53 -4.79
CA TYR A 58 24.69 -2.84 -6.16
C TYR A 58 24.97 -1.57 -6.98
N ALA A 59 24.10 -0.56 -6.89
CA ALA A 59 24.23 0.67 -7.65
C ALA A 59 25.47 1.51 -7.26
N ASN A 60 25.91 1.42 -6.01
CA ASN A 60 27.11 2.10 -5.53
C ASN A 60 28.42 1.40 -5.97
N GLU A 61 28.37 0.10 -6.30
CA GLU A 61 29.56 -0.67 -6.70
C GLU A 61 29.67 -0.84 -8.21
N ARG A 62 28.55 -1.07 -8.90
CA ARG A 62 28.53 -1.34 -10.33
C ARG A 62 28.94 -0.10 -11.11
N ARG A 63 30.07 -0.19 -11.83
CA ARG A 63 30.56 0.89 -12.70
C ARG A 63 30.11 0.70 -14.13
N GLN A 64 29.48 1.73 -14.71
CA GLN A 64 29.10 1.74 -16.12
C GLN A 64 28.84 3.17 -16.60
N GLY A 65 29.36 3.51 -17.79
CA GLY A 65 29.12 4.82 -18.42
C GLY A 65 29.80 6.00 -17.71
N LYS A 66 29.47 7.22 -18.14
CA LYS A 66 29.93 8.48 -17.55
C LYS A 66 28.74 9.20 -16.92
N ALA A 67 28.93 9.77 -15.75
CA ALA A 67 27.94 10.59 -15.07
C ALA A 67 28.53 11.98 -14.79
N SER A 68 27.73 13.03 -14.95
CA SER A 68 28.19 14.42 -14.87
C SER A 68 28.59 14.86 -13.45
N ASP A 69 28.03 14.22 -12.43
CA ASP A 69 28.28 14.45 -11.01
C ASP A 69 29.45 13.59 -10.46
N PHE A 70 30.06 12.73 -11.28
CA PHE A 70 31.18 11.88 -10.89
C PHE A 70 32.50 12.41 -11.44
N SER A 71 33.37 12.90 -10.54
CA SER A 71 34.70 13.44 -10.88
C SER A 71 35.84 12.42 -10.80
N GLY A 72 35.55 11.14 -10.52
CA GLY A 72 36.57 10.10 -10.43
C GLY A 72 37.06 9.60 -11.79
N ALA A 73 38.16 8.87 -11.80
CA ALA A 73 38.69 8.26 -13.02
C ALA A 73 37.84 7.06 -13.48
N GLY A 74 37.71 6.89 -14.79
CA GLY A 74 37.05 5.73 -15.41
C GLY A 74 35.52 5.84 -15.47
N MET A 75 34.84 4.70 -15.39
CA MET A 75 33.37 4.63 -15.41
C MET A 75 32.78 4.97 -14.03
N ALA A 76 31.69 5.73 -14.04
CA ALA A 76 30.97 6.12 -12.84
C ALA A 76 30.20 4.92 -12.25
N PRO A 77 30.13 4.79 -10.91
CA PRO A 77 29.12 3.95 -10.26
C PRO A 77 27.72 4.33 -10.74
N ILE A 78 26.84 3.35 -10.97
CA ILE A 78 25.56 3.63 -11.63
C ILE A 78 24.60 4.48 -10.78
N VAL A 79 24.80 4.56 -9.47
CA VAL A 79 24.06 5.45 -8.55
C VAL A 79 24.16 6.94 -8.93
N HIS A 80 25.15 7.31 -9.74
CA HIS A 80 25.32 8.67 -10.25
C HIS A 80 24.42 8.98 -11.46
N HIS A 81 23.79 7.98 -12.07
CA HIS A 81 22.89 8.20 -13.20
C HIS A 81 21.50 8.64 -12.71
N PRO A 82 20.92 9.73 -13.24
CA PRO A 82 19.64 10.27 -12.77
C PRO A 82 18.49 9.25 -12.80
N ASP A 83 18.42 8.39 -13.82
CA ASP A 83 17.36 7.37 -13.89
C ASP A 83 17.50 6.29 -12.80
N VAL A 84 18.74 5.90 -12.47
CA VAL A 84 19.01 4.98 -11.36
C VAL A 84 18.64 5.65 -10.04
N GLN A 85 18.97 6.93 -9.84
CA GLN A 85 18.57 7.70 -8.66
C GLN A 85 17.04 7.77 -8.54
N ARG A 86 16.33 8.03 -9.65
CA ARG A 86 14.86 8.02 -9.69
C ARG A 86 14.31 6.66 -9.26
N ASN A 87 14.85 5.55 -9.76
CA ASN A 87 14.43 4.21 -9.36
C ASN A 87 14.67 3.97 -7.86
N LEU A 88 15.89 4.25 -7.36
CA LEU A 88 16.25 4.04 -5.95
C LEU A 88 15.43 4.91 -4.99
N LEU A 89 15.18 6.18 -5.34
CA LEU A 89 14.35 7.09 -4.54
C LEU A 89 12.87 6.66 -4.56
N THR A 90 12.38 6.16 -5.70
CA THR A 90 11.02 5.58 -5.80
C THR A 90 10.89 4.36 -4.90
N MET A 91 11.85 3.43 -4.98
CA MET A 91 11.90 2.24 -4.11
C MET A 91 11.88 2.63 -2.62
N LYS A 92 12.72 3.61 -2.23
CA LYS A 92 12.80 4.10 -0.86
C LYS A 92 11.50 4.77 -0.40
N ALA A 93 10.91 5.65 -1.22
CA ALA A 93 9.69 6.35 -0.86
C ALA A 93 8.51 5.38 -0.70
N LEU A 94 8.29 4.50 -1.68
CA LEU A 94 7.20 3.52 -1.65
C LEU A 94 7.33 2.54 -0.47
N THR A 95 8.55 2.06 -0.20
CA THR A 95 8.81 1.18 0.95
C THR A 95 8.50 1.89 2.28
N GLN A 96 8.88 3.17 2.42
CA GLN A 96 8.64 3.93 3.65
C GLN A 96 7.15 4.21 3.89
N ILE A 97 6.38 4.52 2.85
CA ILE A 97 4.94 4.77 3.01
C ILE A 97 4.17 3.48 3.30
N ALA A 98 4.52 2.35 2.66
CA ALA A 98 3.93 1.04 2.96
C ALA A 98 4.20 0.64 4.41
N ARG A 99 5.42 0.90 4.91
CA ARG A 99 5.78 0.72 6.31
C ARG A 99 4.97 1.62 7.24
N ALA A 100 4.84 2.90 6.93
CA ALA A 100 4.10 3.85 7.76
C ALA A 100 2.60 3.52 7.86
N ILE A 101 1.99 3.09 6.75
CA ILE A 101 0.60 2.60 6.73
C ILE A 101 0.47 1.35 7.60
N SER A 102 1.38 0.38 7.45
CA SER A 102 1.35 -0.87 8.22
C SER A 102 1.52 -0.61 9.73
N TYR A 103 2.42 0.29 10.12
CA TYR A 103 2.59 0.67 11.53
C TYR A 103 1.40 1.47 12.07
N SER A 104 0.80 2.34 11.26
CA SER A 104 -0.43 3.05 11.65
C SER A 104 -1.60 2.08 11.84
N CYS A 105 -1.67 1.02 11.02
CA CYS A 105 -2.66 -0.05 11.17
C CYS A 105 -2.42 -0.84 12.47
N ALA A 106 -1.18 -1.24 12.74
CA ALA A 106 -0.81 -1.93 13.99
C ALA A 106 -1.18 -1.10 15.22
N TYR A 107 -0.84 0.18 15.21
CA TYR A 107 -1.20 1.13 16.27
C TYR A 107 -2.73 1.18 16.50
N ALA A 108 -3.51 1.30 15.43
CA ALA A 108 -4.96 1.31 15.53
C ALA A 108 -5.54 -0.02 16.06
N ILE A 109 -4.96 -1.16 15.68
CA ILE A 109 -5.37 -2.49 16.20
C ILE A 109 -5.10 -2.59 17.70
N ASP A 110 -3.93 -2.17 18.16
CA ASP A 110 -3.57 -2.21 19.58
C ASP A 110 -4.49 -1.30 20.40
N PHE A 111 -4.69 -0.05 19.97
CA PHE A 111 -5.58 0.89 20.66
C PHE A 111 -7.05 0.46 20.61
N ALA A 112 -7.52 -0.18 19.54
CA ALA A 112 -8.86 -0.76 19.50
C ALA A 112 -9.07 -1.86 20.55
N ARG A 113 -7.99 -2.51 21.01
CA ARG A 113 -8.00 -3.57 22.02
C ARG A 113 -7.87 -3.02 23.45
N VAL A 114 -7.06 -1.99 23.66
CA VAL A 114 -6.77 -1.48 25.01
C VAL A 114 -7.66 -0.30 25.44
N SER A 115 -8.18 0.48 24.50
CA SER A 115 -9.07 1.61 24.80
C SER A 115 -10.48 1.12 25.16
N THR A 116 -11.30 2.02 25.71
CA THR A 116 -12.70 1.74 26.08
C THR A 116 -13.67 2.78 25.51
N GLY A 117 -14.98 2.50 25.52
CA GLY A 117 -16.00 3.45 25.09
C GLY A 117 -15.85 3.93 23.64
N GLU A 118 -16.07 5.22 23.41
CA GLU A 118 -15.99 5.85 22.09
C GLU A 118 -14.59 5.79 21.47
N GLU A 119 -13.55 5.86 22.29
CA GLU A 119 -12.17 5.77 21.83
C GLU A 119 -11.87 4.39 21.22
N ALA A 120 -12.35 3.32 21.86
CA ALA A 120 -12.23 1.96 21.31
C ALA A 120 -12.97 1.82 19.98
N ALA A 121 -14.13 2.47 19.83
CA ALA A 121 -14.89 2.46 18.57
C ALA A 121 -14.13 3.21 17.47
N HIS A 122 -13.59 4.40 17.76
CA HIS A 122 -12.76 5.16 16.84
C HIS A 122 -11.56 4.34 16.33
N TRP A 123 -10.79 3.74 17.22
CA TRP A 123 -9.63 2.95 16.84
C TRP A 123 -9.99 1.67 16.08
N ARG A 124 -11.13 1.05 16.40
CA ARG A 124 -11.63 -0.10 15.65
C ARG A 124 -11.99 0.28 14.22
N ASP A 125 -12.64 1.41 14.01
CA ASP A 125 -12.97 1.92 12.68
C ASP A 125 -11.70 2.33 11.92
N ARG A 126 -10.73 2.95 12.60
CA ARG A 126 -9.40 3.23 12.01
C ARG A 126 -8.67 1.96 11.60
N ALA A 127 -8.65 0.93 12.45
CA ALA A 127 -8.03 -0.36 12.14
C ALA A 127 -8.72 -1.03 10.93
N ASN A 128 -10.05 -1.00 10.91
CA ASN A 128 -10.87 -1.49 9.80
C ASN A 128 -10.57 -0.79 8.48
N LEU A 129 -10.40 0.53 8.50
CA LEU A 129 -10.03 1.32 7.33
C LEU A 129 -8.61 1.00 6.87
N LEU A 130 -7.63 0.94 7.78
CA LEU A 130 -6.21 0.79 7.43
C LEU A 130 -5.81 -0.66 7.08
N THR A 131 -6.50 -1.68 7.58
CA THR A 131 -6.18 -3.08 7.31
C THR A 131 -6.09 -3.42 5.80
N PRO A 132 -7.08 -3.10 4.95
CA PRO A 132 -6.99 -3.37 3.52
C PRO A 132 -5.88 -2.59 2.83
N LEU A 133 -5.57 -1.35 3.28
CA LEU A 133 -4.43 -0.57 2.77
C LEU A 133 -3.11 -1.26 3.15
N ALA A 134 -2.93 -1.59 4.44
CA ALA A 134 -1.73 -2.25 4.97
C ALA A 134 -1.47 -3.59 4.26
N LYS A 135 -2.51 -4.34 3.91
CA LYS A 135 -2.40 -5.58 3.13
C LYS A 135 -2.12 -5.28 1.66
N ALA A 136 -3.08 -4.70 0.95
CA ALA A 136 -3.04 -4.67 -0.51
C ALA A 136 -1.97 -3.73 -1.05
N PHE A 137 -1.93 -2.49 -0.55
CA PHE A 137 -0.96 -1.53 -1.02
C PHE A 137 0.47 -2.00 -0.71
N SER A 138 0.75 -2.44 0.52
CA SER A 138 2.11 -2.88 0.88
C SER A 138 2.58 -4.11 0.08
N THR A 139 1.67 -5.00 -0.29
CA THR A 139 2.02 -6.19 -1.09
C THR A 139 2.18 -5.87 -2.57
N ASP A 140 1.41 -4.93 -3.13
CA ASP A 140 1.68 -4.39 -4.47
C ASP A 140 3.04 -3.67 -4.48
N ILE A 141 3.33 -2.85 -3.46
CA ILE A 141 4.65 -2.22 -3.31
C ILE A 141 5.77 -3.24 -3.19
N GLY A 142 5.56 -4.37 -2.49
CA GLY A 142 6.50 -5.48 -2.47
C GLY A 142 6.90 -5.96 -3.86
N VAL A 143 5.92 -6.12 -4.75
CA VAL A 143 6.12 -6.56 -6.14
C VAL A 143 6.77 -5.46 -6.98
N ASP A 144 6.25 -4.23 -6.94
CA ASP A 144 6.74 -3.09 -7.72
C ASP A 144 8.20 -2.77 -7.37
N VAL A 145 8.52 -2.71 -6.07
CA VAL A 145 9.87 -2.40 -5.59
C VAL A 145 10.83 -3.55 -5.88
N ALA A 146 10.42 -4.81 -5.73
CA ALA A 146 11.28 -5.93 -6.11
C ALA A 146 11.56 -5.95 -7.63
N SER A 147 10.58 -5.59 -8.46
CA SER A 147 10.75 -5.44 -9.90
C SER A 147 11.74 -4.33 -10.26
N LEU A 148 11.62 -3.15 -9.64
CA LEU A 148 12.63 -2.08 -9.77
C LEU A 148 14.01 -2.53 -9.28
N GLY A 149 14.06 -3.34 -8.22
CA GLY A 149 15.29 -3.96 -7.73
C GLY A 149 15.98 -4.79 -8.81
N VAL A 150 15.23 -5.65 -9.52
CA VAL A 150 15.74 -6.39 -10.68
C VAL A 150 16.24 -5.43 -11.77
N GLN A 151 15.47 -4.40 -12.09
CA GLN A 151 15.82 -3.40 -13.11
C GLN A 151 17.15 -2.68 -12.81
N VAL A 152 17.39 -2.29 -11.55
CA VAL A 152 18.64 -1.62 -11.13
C VAL A 152 19.86 -2.52 -11.31
N HIS A 153 19.71 -3.84 -11.19
CA HIS A 153 20.79 -4.81 -11.42
C HIS A 153 21.04 -5.08 -12.91
N GLY A 154 20.20 -4.55 -13.82
CA GLY A 154 20.27 -4.82 -15.25
C GLY A 154 20.16 -6.33 -15.56
N GLY A 155 20.93 -6.83 -16.52
CA GLY A 155 20.93 -8.25 -16.88
C GLY A 155 21.27 -9.18 -15.71
N MET A 156 22.10 -8.72 -14.76
CA MET A 156 22.44 -9.51 -13.56
C MET A 156 21.24 -9.67 -12.62
N GLY A 157 20.27 -8.76 -12.66
CA GLY A 157 19.04 -8.87 -11.88
C GLY A 157 18.19 -10.07 -12.26
N PHE A 158 18.33 -10.56 -13.49
CA PHE A 158 17.65 -11.76 -13.99
C PHE A 158 18.38 -13.06 -13.62
N ILE A 159 19.65 -12.96 -13.22
CA ILE A 159 20.45 -14.12 -12.84
C ILE A 159 20.28 -14.38 -11.34
N GLU A 160 19.95 -15.62 -10.99
CA GLU A 160 19.62 -16.05 -9.62
C GLU A 160 20.76 -15.80 -8.62
N GLU A 161 22.02 -15.77 -9.06
CA GLU A 161 23.18 -15.54 -8.18
C GLU A 161 23.15 -14.19 -7.47
N THR A 162 22.52 -13.17 -8.09
CA THR A 162 22.36 -11.88 -7.42
C THR A 162 21.28 -11.96 -6.35
N GLY A 163 20.33 -12.89 -6.42
CA GLY A 163 19.19 -12.98 -5.53
C GLY A 163 18.14 -11.86 -5.69
N ALA A 164 18.28 -10.96 -6.68
CA ALA A 164 17.27 -9.95 -6.97
C ALA A 164 15.98 -10.58 -7.52
N ALA A 165 16.12 -11.56 -8.43
CA ALA A 165 15.01 -12.34 -8.99
C ALA A 165 14.22 -13.12 -7.92
N ALA A 166 14.91 -13.67 -6.91
CA ALA A 166 14.28 -14.38 -5.81
C ALA A 166 13.32 -13.49 -5.01
N LEU A 167 13.74 -12.27 -4.67
CA LEU A 167 12.88 -11.30 -3.97
C LEU A 167 11.60 -10.99 -4.77
N TYR A 168 11.71 -10.85 -6.09
CA TYR A 168 10.54 -10.63 -6.94
C TYR A 168 9.58 -11.83 -6.97
N ARG A 169 10.12 -13.05 -7.05
CA ARG A 169 9.31 -14.28 -6.97
C ARG A 169 8.60 -14.40 -5.62
N ASP A 170 9.32 -14.15 -4.53
CA ASP A 170 8.79 -14.27 -3.17
C ASP A 170 7.74 -13.18 -2.87
N ALA A 171 7.90 -11.96 -3.40
CA ALA A 171 6.88 -10.91 -3.29
C ALA A 171 5.54 -11.32 -3.91
N ARG A 172 5.55 -12.14 -4.97
CA ARG A 172 4.40 -12.31 -5.85
C ARG A 172 3.22 -13.03 -5.20
N ILE A 173 3.44 -13.87 -4.19
CA ILE A 173 2.35 -14.56 -3.49
C ILE A 173 1.54 -13.60 -2.61
N ALA A 174 2.16 -12.54 -2.09
CA ALA A 174 1.56 -11.70 -1.06
C ALA A 174 0.30 -10.93 -1.51
N PRO A 175 0.22 -10.44 -2.77
CA PRO A 175 -1.02 -9.90 -3.33
C PRO A 175 -2.17 -10.90 -3.52
N ILE A 176 -1.92 -12.22 -3.42
CA ILE A 176 -2.85 -13.28 -3.81
C ILE A 176 -3.54 -13.91 -2.60
N TYR A 177 -2.78 -14.48 -1.66
CA TYR A 177 -3.35 -15.19 -0.50
C TYR A 177 -3.99 -14.22 0.53
N GLU A 178 -4.67 -14.76 1.54
CA GLU A 178 -5.35 -13.97 2.59
C GLU A 178 -6.29 -12.87 2.03
N GLY A 179 -6.91 -13.20 0.89
CA GLY A 179 -7.75 -12.30 0.08
C GLY A 179 -6.93 -11.50 -0.92
N THR A 180 -7.22 -11.68 -2.21
CA THR A 180 -6.52 -10.97 -3.29
C THR A 180 -6.63 -9.45 -3.13
N ASN A 181 -5.69 -8.69 -3.67
CA ASN A 181 -5.70 -7.24 -3.54
C ASN A 181 -6.96 -6.57 -4.11
N GLY A 182 -7.57 -7.16 -5.14
CA GLY A 182 -8.90 -6.74 -5.63
C GLY A 182 -10.01 -6.95 -4.59
N ILE A 183 -10.01 -8.08 -3.88
CA ILE A 183 -10.97 -8.34 -2.79
C ILE A 183 -10.76 -7.38 -1.61
N GLN A 184 -9.52 -7.04 -1.28
CA GLN A 184 -9.23 -6.03 -0.24
C GLN A 184 -9.71 -4.65 -0.65
N ALA A 185 -9.56 -4.28 -1.93
CA ALA A 185 -10.07 -3.03 -2.45
C ALA A 185 -11.60 -2.96 -2.40
N ILE A 186 -12.28 -4.05 -2.79
CA ILE A 186 -13.74 -4.16 -2.67
C ILE A 186 -14.18 -4.12 -1.20
N ASP A 187 -13.48 -4.79 -0.30
CA ASP A 187 -13.74 -4.73 1.15
C ASP A 187 -13.63 -3.29 1.66
N LEU A 188 -12.57 -2.57 1.29
CA LEU A 188 -12.39 -1.15 1.61
C LEU A 188 -13.60 -0.32 1.18
N VAL A 189 -13.97 -0.36 -0.10
CA VAL A 189 -15.06 0.47 -0.64
C VAL A 189 -16.41 0.03 -0.11
N ALA A 190 -16.79 -1.23 -0.29
CA ALA A 190 -18.15 -1.69 -0.04
C ALA A 190 -18.46 -1.91 1.45
N ARG A 191 -17.44 -2.17 2.28
CA ARG A 191 -17.66 -2.55 3.69
C ARG A 191 -16.98 -1.61 4.68
N LYS A 192 -15.81 -1.05 4.37
CA LYS A 192 -15.10 -0.19 5.32
C LYS A 192 -15.54 1.26 5.21
N LEU A 193 -15.70 1.84 4.02
CA LEU A 193 -16.17 3.23 3.87
C LEU A 193 -17.51 3.53 4.54
N PRO A 194 -18.52 2.64 4.56
CA PRO A 194 -19.79 2.92 5.23
C PRO A 194 -19.75 2.85 6.77
N LEU A 195 -18.67 2.35 7.37
CA LEU A 195 -18.55 2.26 8.84
C LEU A 195 -18.67 3.65 9.49
N GLY A 196 -19.17 3.69 10.72
CA GLY A 196 -19.39 4.95 11.44
C GLY A 196 -20.29 5.94 10.66
N GLY A 197 -21.22 5.43 9.86
CA GLY A 197 -22.10 6.25 9.01
C GLY A 197 -21.39 6.93 7.83
N GLY A 198 -20.15 6.52 7.51
CA GLY A 198 -19.35 7.15 6.45
C GLY A 198 -18.43 8.26 6.92
N GLU A 199 -18.53 8.71 8.17
CA GLU A 199 -17.77 9.88 8.64
C GLU A 199 -16.35 9.54 9.12
N HIS A 200 -16.08 8.29 9.52
CA HIS A 200 -14.77 7.90 10.06
C HIS A 200 -13.61 8.16 9.07
N VAL A 201 -13.83 7.98 7.75
CA VAL A 201 -12.82 8.24 6.71
C VAL A 201 -12.57 9.74 6.55
N HIS A 202 -13.58 10.58 6.69
CA HIS A 202 -13.41 12.04 6.63
C HIS A 202 -12.62 12.55 7.84
N GLY A 203 -12.84 11.98 9.02
CA GLY A 203 -12.00 12.22 10.20
C GLY A 203 -10.52 11.85 9.96
N TYR A 204 -10.27 10.70 9.33
CA TYR A 204 -8.91 10.32 8.95
C TYR A 204 -8.28 11.28 7.94
N ILE A 205 -9.02 11.69 6.92
CA ILE A 205 -8.54 12.67 5.93
C ILE A 205 -8.22 14.01 6.62
N ALA A 206 -9.04 14.46 7.56
CA ALA A 206 -8.80 15.69 8.31
C ALA A 206 -7.50 15.64 9.12
N GLU A 207 -7.23 14.52 9.80
CA GLU A 207 -5.95 14.32 10.51
C GLU A 207 -4.73 14.34 9.58
N LEU A 208 -4.87 13.84 8.35
CA LEU A 208 -3.80 13.89 7.35
C LEU A 208 -3.62 15.30 6.78
N LYS A 209 -4.72 16.03 6.53
CA LYS A 209 -4.69 17.44 6.10
C LYS A 209 -3.97 18.33 7.13
N ALA A 210 -4.18 18.09 8.42
CA ALA A 210 -3.48 18.82 9.48
C ALA A 210 -1.95 18.71 9.36
N ILE A 211 -1.41 17.60 8.85
CA ILE A 211 0.03 17.45 8.61
C ILE A 211 0.51 18.35 7.47
N ALA A 212 -0.30 18.53 6.42
CA ALA A 212 0.04 19.48 5.34
C ALA A 212 0.08 20.92 5.86
N ASP A 213 -0.84 21.27 6.77
CA ASP A 213 -0.84 22.56 7.46
C ASP A 213 0.39 22.75 8.34
N GLU A 214 0.81 21.73 9.08
CA GLU A 214 2.06 21.75 9.84
C GLU A 214 3.27 21.96 8.93
N VAL A 215 3.36 21.28 7.78
CA VAL A 215 4.42 21.52 6.80
C VAL A 215 4.45 22.98 6.37
N ARG A 216 3.29 23.54 5.99
CA ARG A 216 3.15 24.91 5.50
C ARG A 216 3.61 25.95 6.53
N THR A 217 3.30 25.72 7.80
CA THR A 217 3.58 26.64 8.91
C THR A 217 4.92 26.39 9.61
N SER A 218 5.60 25.27 9.31
CA SER A 218 6.84 24.86 10.01
C SER A 218 8.03 25.78 9.80
N ASN A 219 8.03 26.60 8.74
CA ASN A 219 9.19 27.39 8.26
C ASN A 219 10.47 26.56 7.99
N LEU A 220 10.36 25.22 7.92
CA LEU A 220 11.48 24.36 7.58
C LEU A 220 11.78 24.44 6.08
N GLN A 221 13.06 24.61 5.74
CA GLN A 221 13.49 24.66 4.35
C GLN A 221 13.49 23.27 3.70
N GLY A 222 13.37 23.25 2.37
CA GLY A 222 13.55 22.04 1.57
C GLY A 222 12.28 21.26 1.24
N PHE A 223 11.13 21.60 1.83
CA PHE A 223 9.84 20.97 1.49
C PHE A 223 9.36 21.30 0.07
N GLY A 224 9.84 22.37 -0.57
CA GLY A 224 9.40 22.71 -1.94
C GLY A 224 7.88 22.86 -2.01
N ARG A 225 7.25 22.20 -2.99
CA ARG A 225 5.78 22.23 -3.18
C ARG A 225 5.02 21.14 -2.42
N THR A 226 5.60 20.61 -1.34
CA THR A 226 5.02 19.45 -0.63
C THR A 226 3.64 19.76 -0.05
N ALA A 227 3.46 20.93 0.58
CA ALA A 227 2.18 21.28 1.19
C ALA A 227 1.07 21.41 0.13
N GLU A 228 1.33 22.12 -0.98
CA GLU A 228 0.35 22.28 -2.06
C GLU A 228 0.01 20.95 -2.75
N ALA A 229 1.00 20.09 -2.95
CA ALA A 229 0.77 18.76 -3.53
C ALA A 229 -0.08 17.88 -2.60
N LEU A 230 0.12 17.99 -1.29
CA LEU A 230 -0.71 17.28 -0.30
C LEU A 230 -2.15 17.81 -0.27
N ASP A 231 -2.34 19.14 -0.31
CA ASP A 231 -3.68 19.73 -0.36
C ASP A 231 -4.48 19.17 -1.54
N GLN A 232 -3.89 19.23 -2.74
CA GLN A 232 -4.51 18.72 -3.96
C GLN A 232 -4.84 17.22 -3.83
N ALA A 233 -3.90 16.42 -3.32
CA ALA A 233 -4.12 14.99 -3.13
C ALA A 233 -5.26 14.69 -2.14
N PHE A 234 -5.41 15.48 -1.08
CA PHE A 234 -6.49 15.30 -0.11
C PHE A 234 -7.83 15.81 -0.61
N ASP A 235 -7.86 16.85 -1.44
CA ASP A 235 -9.08 17.30 -2.10
C ASP A 235 -9.57 16.25 -3.10
N ASP A 236 -8.65 15.70 -3.91
CA ASP A 236 -8.95 14.60 -4.83
C ASP A 236 -9.43 13.34 -4.08
N LEU A 237 -8.78 12.99 -2.97
CA LEU A 237 -9.22 11.88 -2.11
C LEU A 237 -10.60 12.13 -1.52
N THR A 238 -10.88 13.35 -1.06
CA THR A 238 -12.19 13.71 -0.49
C THR A 238 -13.29 13.58 -1.56
N GLU A 239 -13.03 14.07 -2.77
CA GLU A 239 -13.96 13.99 -3.89
C GLU A 239 -14.26 12.53 -4.27
N ALA A 240 -13.21 11.71 -4.48
CA ALA A 240 -13.35 10.29 -4.77
C ALA A 240 -14.11 9.52 -3.67
N THR A 241 -13.81 9.83 -2.40
CA THR A 241 -14.48 9.21 -1.24
C THR A 241 -15.97 9.52 -1.25
N ARG A 242 -16.36 10.79 -1.42
CA ARG A 242 -17.77 11.20 -1.46
C ARG A 242 -18.51 10.62 -2.64
N PHE A 243 -17.85 10.53 -3.81
CA PHE A 243 -18.42 9.89 -4.99
C PHE A 243 -18.77 8.42 -4.73
N LEU A 244 -17.81 7.64 -4.19
CA LEU A 244 -18.05 6.23 -3.85
C LEU A 244 -19.14 6.07 -2.78
N GLN A 245 -19.13 6.90 -1.74
CA GLN A 245 -20.18 6.89 -0.72
C GLN A 245 -21.57 7.16 -1.31
N LYS A 246 -21.67 8.11 -2.26
CA LYS A 246 -22.92 8.38 -2.98
C LYS A 246 -23.39 7.18 -3.79
N LEU A 247 -22.49 6.54 -4.55
CA LEU A 247 -22.85 5.33 -5.31
C LEU A 247 -23.37 4.22 -4.40
N LEU A 248 -22.74 4.01 -3.23
CA LEU A 248 -23.18 3.02 -2.25
C LEU A 248 -24.56 3.37 -1.66
N ALA A 249 -24.79 4.64 -1.34
CA ALA A 249 -26.09 5.12 -0.85
C ALA A 249 -27.21 4.96 -1.89
N ASP A 250 -26.88 5.16 -3.17
CA ASP A 250 -27.80 4.99 -4.31
C ASP A 250 -27.98 3.51 -4.71
N GLY A 251 -27.33 2.56 -4.03
CA GLY A 251 -27.41 1.12 -4.32
C GLY A 251 -26.64 0.68 -5.58
N ARG A 252 -25.79 1.55 -6.15
CA ARG A 252 -25.00 1.32 -7.37
C ARG A 252 -23.69 0.60 -7.04
N LEU A 253 -23.81 -0.60 -6.47
CA LEU A 253 -22.67 -1.34 -5.92
C LEU A 253 -21.60 -1.69 -6.97
N ASP A 254 -21.99 -2.16 -8.15
CA ASP A 254 -21.04 -2.57 -9.20
C ASP A 254 -20.19 -1.39 -9.68
N GLU A 255 -20.78 -0.20 -9.78
CA GLU A 255 -20.07 1.02 -10.15
C GLU A 255 -19.11 1.48 -9.05
N ALA A 256 -19.51 1.36 -7.78
CA ALA A 256 -18.59 1.62 -6.67
C ALA A 256 -17.42 0.63 -6.67
N GLN A 257 -17.67 -0.65 -6.97
CA GLN A 257 -16.63 -1.68 -7.05
C GLN A 257 -15.69 -1.48 -8.22
N ALA A 258 -16.15 -0.94 -9.36
CA ALA A 258 -15.30 -0.60 -10.50
C ALA A 258 -14.17 0.39 -10.12
N GLY A 259 -14.46 1.32 -9.21
CA GLY A 259 -13.48 2.28 -8.68
C GLY A 259 -12.59 1.75 -7.54
N ALA A 260 -12.79 0.52 -7.07
CA ALA A 260 -12.23 0.07 -5.80
C ALA A 260 -10.68 -0.01 -5.80
N THR A 261 -10.08 -0.66 -6.79
CA THR A 261 -8.62 -0.79 -6.87
C THR A 261 -7.93 0.56 -7.06
N PRO A 262 -8.36 1.43 -7.99
CA PRO A 262 -7.83 2.80 -8.09
C PRO A 262 -7.97 3.58 -6.77
N TYR A 263 -9.11 3.50 -6.10
CA TYR A 263 -9.35 4.19 -4.83
C TYR A 263 -8.40 3.72 -3.72
N LEU A 264 -8.17 2.40 -3.58
CA LEU A 264 -7.25 1.86 -2.58
C LEU A 264 -5.83 2.41 -2.76
N ARG A 265 -5.35 2.50 -4.01
CA ARG A 265 -4.04 3.10 -4.30
C ARG A 265 -4.04 4.61 -4.02
N LEU A 266 -5.10 5.31 -4.41
CA LEU A 266 -5.27 6.75 -4.22
C LEU A 266 -5.14 7.13 -2.73
N ILE A 267 -5.96 6.53 -1.87
CA ILE A 267 -5.92 6.82 -0.42
C ILE A 267 -4.57 6.46 0.20
N SER A 268 -3.92 5.39 -0.29
CA SER A 268 -2.62 4.95 0.22
C SER A 268 -1.50 5.92 -0.15
N LEU A 269 -1.51 6.48 -1.36
CA LEU A 269 -0.54 7.49 -1.80
C LEU A 269 -0.73 8.82 -1.05
N ALA A 270 -1.98 9.27 -0.89
CA ALA A 270 -2.29 10.49 -0.14
C ALA A 270 -1.87 10.37 1.34
N ALA A 271 -2.26 9.28 2.01
CA ALA A 271 -1.82 8.99 3.38
C ALA A 271 -0.30 8.85 3.49
N GLY A 272 0.32 8.15 2.54
CA GLY A 272 1.76 7.98 2.45
C GLY A 272 2.52 9.29 2.37
N GLY A 273 2.05 10.22 1.53
CA GLY A 273 2.61 11.57 1.42
C GLY A 273 2.60 12.31 2.76
N ALA A 274 1.47 12.28 3.46
CA ALA A 274 1.34 12.84 4.80
C ALA A 274 2.31 12.20 5.80
N TYR A 275 2.48 10.88 5.77
CA TYR A 275 3.40 10.20 6.67
C TYR A 275 4.88 10.52 6.40
N LEU A 276 5.28 10.69 5.13
CA LEU A 276 6.62 11.19 4.80
C LEU A 276 6.81 12.63 5.27
N ALA A 277 5.79 13.47 5.11
CA ALA A 277 5.79 14.86 5.59
C ALA A 277 5.96 14.93 7.11
N ARG A 278 5.19 14.13 7.87
CA ARG A 278 5.35 13.97 9.32
C ARG A 278 6.77 13.52 9.69
N GLY A 279 7.35 12.61 8.92
CA GLY A 279 8.74 12.21 9.08
C GLY A 279 9.74 13.35 8.84
N GLY A 280 9.50 14.18 7.83
CA GLY A 280 10.30 15.38 7.54
C GLY A 280 10.20 16.45 8.63
N LEU A 281 9.00 16.68 9.16
CA LEU A 281 8.75 17.58 10.28
C LEU A 281 9.49 17.12 11.55
N ALA A 282 9.49 15.82 11.82
CA ALA A 282 10.22 15.24 12.94
C ALA A 282 11.75 15.19 12.74
N GLN A 283 12.22 15.03 11.49
CA GLN A 283 13.63 14.87 11.17
C GLN A 283 13.98 15.47 9.80
N GLN A 284 14.73 16.58 9.79
CA GLN A 284 15.05 17.33 8.57
C GLN A 284 15.74 16.51 7.46
N SER A 285 16.53 15.48 7.82
CA SER A 285 17.18 14.61 6.83
C SER A 285 16.20 13.80 5.97
N ARG A 286 14.92 13.72 6.36
CA ARG A 286 13.87 13.03 5.61
C ARG A 286 13.13 13.93 4.62
N ILE A 287 13.31 15.26 4.72
CA ILE A 287 12.59 16.24 3.89
C ILE A 287 12.85 16.03 2.40
N ALA A 288 14.09 15.73 2.00
CA ALA A 288 14.42 15.53 0.59
C ALA A 288 13.65 14.36 -0.05
N LEU A 289 13.48 13.25 0.66
CA LEU A 289 12.70 12.11 0.17
C LEU A 289 11.20 12.43 0.15
N CYS A 290 10.70 13.12 1.17
CA CYS A 290 9.31 13.59 1.23
C CYS A 290 8.99 14.49 0.02
N ARG A 291 9.83 15.49 -0.25
CA ARG A 291 9.69 16.36 -1.42
C ARG A 291 9.75 15.60 -2.74
N PHE A 292 10.71 14.67 -2.88
CA PHE A 292 10.80 13.83 -4.08
C PHE A 292 9.47 13.10 -4.32
N PHE A 293 8.92 12.45 -3.28
CA PHE A 293 7.63 11.76 -3.39
C PHE A 293 6.50 12.72 -3.76
N ALA A 294 6.38 13.87 -3.08
CA ALA A 294 5.33 14.85 -3.34
C ALA A 294 5.38 15.40 -4.78
N GLU A 295 6.58 15.69 -5.30
CA GLU A 295 6.75 16.32 -6.61
C GLU A 295 6.80 15.32 -7.79
N ASN A 296 7.06 14.03 -7.54
CA ASN A 296 7.25 13.03 -8.62
C ASN A 296 6.25 11.86 -8.61
N LEU A 297 5.67 11.53 -7.46
CA LEU A 297 4.83 10.32 -7.31
C LEU A 297 3.40 10.66 -6.89
N LEU A 298 3.22 11.67 -6.03
CA LEU A 298 1.90 12.00 -5.47
C LEU A 298 0.90 12.48 -6.52
N GLY A 299 1.36 13.06 -7.64
CA GLY A 299 0.50 13.46 -8.76
C GLY A 299 -0.31 12.31 -9.39
N GLU A 300 0.05 11.05 -9.13
CA GLU A 300 -0.76 9.88 -9.53
C GLU A 300 -2.17 9.91 -8.91
N VAL A 301 -2.33 10.54 -7.73
CA VAL A 301 -3.63 10.64 -7.03
C VAL A 301 -4.71 11.25 -7.92
N SER A 302 -4.43 12.33 -8.65
CA SER A 302 -5.40 12.98 -9.53
C SER A 302 -5.83 12.05 -10.68
N ALA A 303 -4.89 11.33 -11.29
CA ALA A 303 -5.19 10.37 -12.37
C ALA A 303 -5.95 9.13 -11.85
N LEU A 304 -5.73 8.73 -10.59
CA LEU A 304 -6.51 7.67 -9.96
C LEU A 304 -7.93 8.15 -9.65
N LYS A 305 -8.11 9.40 -9.23
CA LYS A 305 -9.43 9.99 -8.99
C LYS A 305 -10.29 9.93 -10.25
N GLU A 306 -9.76 10.36 -11.40
CA GLU A 306 -10.47 10.28 -12.70
C GLU A 306 -10.93 8.85 -12.99
N ARG A 307 -10.09 7.84 -12.74
CA ARG A 307 -10.49 6.42 -12.89
C ARG A 307 -11.58 6.00 -11.91
N VAL A 308 -11.59 6.52 -10.68
CA VAL A 308 -12.64 6.24 -9.69
C VAL A 308 -13.98 6.85 -10.12
N ILE A 309 -13.97 8.11 -10.57
CA ILE A 309 -15.19 8.89 -10.85
C ILE A 309 -15.76 8.55 -12.23
N ASP A 310 -14.91 8.52 -13.26
CA ASP A 310 -15.35 8.45 -14.66
C ASP A 310 -15.16 7.05 -15.28
N GLY A 311 -14.44 6.14 -14.61
CA GLY A 311 -14.03 4.87 -15.20
C GLY A 311 -15.13 3.81 -15.33
N ALA A 312 -16.17 3.87 -14.49
CA ALA A 312 -17.13 2.77 -14.31
C ALA A 312 -17.90 2.41 -15.60
N GLU A 313 -18.40 3.41 -16.33
CA GLU A 313 -19.19 3.19 -17.56
C GLU A 313 -18.35 2.53 -18.66
N SER A 314 -17.13 3.02 -18.87
CA SER A 314 -16.22 2.47 -19.87
C SER A 314 -15.84 1.03 -19.57
N LEU A 315 -15.58 0.71 -18.29
CA LEU A 315 -15.27 -0.64 -17.82
C LEU A 315 -16.47 -1.58 -18.01
N ALA A 316 -17.67 -1.16 -17.61
CA ALA A 316 -18.88 -1.97 -17.76
C ALA A 316 -19.18 -2.28 -19.23
N THR A 317 -18.95 -1.31 -20.13
CA THR A 317 -19.12 -1.48 -21.58
C THR A 317 -18.11 -2.46 -22.15
N ALA A 318 -16.81 -2.26 -21.87
CA ALA A 318 -15.76 -3.14 -22.35
C ALA A 318 -15.84 -4.56 -21.75
N GLY A 319 -16.26 -4.67 -20.48
CA GLY A 319 -16.37 -5.94 -19.77
C GLY A 319 -17.34 -6.93 -20.42
N LYS A 320 -18.39 -6.45 -21.10
CA LYS A 320 -19.31 -7.30 -21.88
C LYS A 320 -18.60 -8.08 -22.98
N ALA A 321 -17.53 -7.53 -23.56
CA ALA A 321 -16.77 -8.20 -24.62
C ALA A 321 -15.88 -9.34 -24.10
N LEU A 322 -15.68 -9.47 -22.79
CA LEU A 322 -14.87 -10.52 -22.18
C LEU A 322 -15.64 -11.82 -21.94
N ILE A 323 -16.97 -11.78 -22.00
CA ILE A 323 -17.83 -12.95 -21.75
C ILE A 323 -17.94 -13.73 -23.06
N THR A 324 -17.22 -14.85 -23.15
CA THR A 324 -17.45 -15.84 -24.21
C THR A 324 -18.74 -16.61 -23.92
N ALA A 325 -19.56 -16.79 -24.95
CA ALA A 325 -20.82 -17.56 -24.89
C ALA A 325 -20.61 -19.01 -24.46
#